data_AF-A0A7N8YLM6-F1
#
_entry.id   AF-A0A7N8YLM6-F1
#
_cell.length_a   1.000
_cell.length_b   1.000
_cell.length_c   1.000
_cell.angle_alpha   90.00
_cell.angle_beta   90.00
_cell.angle_gamma   90.00
#
_symmetry.space_group_name_H-M   'P 1'
#
loop_
_entity.id
_entity.type
_entity.pdbx_description
1 polymer ?
#
loop_
_entity_poly.entity_id
_entity_poly.type
_entity_poly.pdbx_seq_one_letter_code
_entity_poly.pdbx_strand_id
1 'polypeptide(L)'
;LGLDEYALSSPLQLRKPLIERKRRERINNCLDQLKETVIGAFRLDQNKLEKADILEMTVKHLRNIQNSGFPPAQPPPQVPAQVHR
;
A
#
# COMPACT_ATOMS: atom_id res chain seq x y z
N LEU A 1 -54.06 3.05 -8.54
CA LEU A 1 -53.54 2.13 -7.51
C LEU A 1 -52.60 1.19 -8.24
N GLY A 2 -51.29 1.17 -8.12
CA GLY A 2 -50.35 1.66 -7.12
C GLY A 2 -49.07 0.81 -7.33
N LEU A 3 -47.97 1.22 -6.71
CA LEU A 3 -46.72 0.48 -6.49
C LEU A 3 -45.52 0.69 -7.45
N ASP A 4 -45.62 1.44 -8.55
CA ASP A 4 -44.42 1.68 -9.40
C ASP A 4 -43.59 2.91 -8.95
N GLU A 5 -44.19 3.87 -8.24
CA GLU A 5 -43.52 5.11 -7.83
C GLU A 5 -42.68 4.97 -6.54
N TYR A 6 -42.87 3.89 -5.76
CA TYR A 6 -42.17 3.69 -4.48
C TYR A 6 -40.90 2.83 -4.59
N ALA A 7 -40.62 2.22 -5.75
CA ALA A 7 -39.43 1.38 -5.95
C ALA A 7 -38.12 2.20 -6.05
N LEU A 8 -38.20 3.51 -6.25
CA LEU A 8 -37.06 4.42 -6.27
C LEU A 8 -36.61 4.90 -4.88
N SER A 9 -37.26 4.47 -3.78
CA SER A 9 -36.93 4.92 -2.43
C SER A 9 -36.84 3.77 -1.42
N SER A 10 -35.88 2.87 -1.61
CA SER A 10 -35.46 1.96 -0.55
C SER A 10 -34.05 2.38 -0.05
N PRO A 11 -33.89 2.79 1.22
CA PRO A 11 -32.62 3.30 1.74
C PRO A 11 -31.49 2.27 1.62
N LEU A 12 -31.80 0.98 1.54
CA LEU A 12 -30.80 -0.07 1.31
C LEU A 12 -30.24 -0.08 -0.13
N GLN A 13 -31.01 0.36 -1.12
CA GLN A 13 -30.57 0.46 -2.52
C GLN A 13 -29.80 1.75 -2.82
N LEU A 14 -30.08 2.85 -2.09
CA LEU A 14 -29.28 4.08 -2.17
C LEU A 14 -27.99 4.03 -1.32
N ARG A 15 -27.98 3.27 -0.22
CA ARG A 15 -26.81 3.17 0.67
C ARG A 15 -25.66 2.38 0.07
N LYS A 16 -25.95 1.30 -0.66
CA LYS A 16 -24.94 0.48 -1.36
C LYS A 16 -24.09 1.30 -2.36
N PRO A 17 -24.65 2.08 -3.31
CA PRO A 17 -23.86 2.88 -4.23
C PRO A 17 -23.07 4.01 -3.54
N LEU A 18 -23.57 4.55 -2.42
CA LEU A 18 -22.83 5.55 -1.63
C LEU A 18 -21.64 4.95 -0.87
N ILE A 19 -21.82 3.77 -0.27
CA ILE A 19 -20.75 3.04 0.42
C ILE A 19 -19.69 2.60 -0.58
N GLU A 20 -20.10 2.12 -1.75
CA GLU A 20 -19.18 1.75 -2.83
C GLU A 20 -18.44 2.96 -3.40
N ARG A 21 -19.10 4.12 -3.55
CA ARG A 21 -18.45 5.37 -3.94
C ARG A 21 -17.37 5.78 -2.94
N LYS A 22 -17.69 5.75 -1.64
CA LYS A 22 -16.72 6.07 -0.57
C LYS A 22 -15.57 5.05 -0.53
N ARG A 23 -15.84 3.77 -0.79
CA ARG A 23 -14.80 2.74 -0.92
C ARG A 23 -13.88 3.01 -2.11
N ARG A 24 -14.45 3.34 -3.28
CA ARG A 24 -13.67 3.68 -4.49
C ARG A 24 -12.82 4.94 -4.29
N GLU A 25 -13.36 5.97 -3.65
CA GLU A 25 -12.58 7.17 -3.29
C GLU A 25 -11.41 6.84 -2.37
N ARG A 26 -11.63 6.02 -1.34
CA ARG A 26 -10.53 5.57 -0.46
C ARG A 26 -9.46 4.80 -1.24
N ILE A 27 -9.86 3.88 -2.12
CA ILE A 27 -8.91 3.10 -2.94
C ILE A 27 -8.11 4.03 -3.87
N ASN A 28 -8.77 4.97 -4.54
CA ASN A 28 -8.08 5.91 -5.43
C ASN A 28 -7.15 6.84 -4.65
N ASN A 29 -7.55 7.34 -3.48
CA ASN A 29 -6.69 8.16 -2.64
C ASN A 29 -5.46 7.38 -2.16
N CYS A 30 -5.63 6.13 -1.74
CA CYS A 30 -4.50 5.27 -1.41
C CYS A 30 -3.58 5.04 -2.61
N LEU A 31 -4.13 4.78 -3.81
CA LEU A 31 -3.31 4.60 -5.01
C LEU A 31 -2.53 5.87 -5.39
N ASP A 32 -3.11 7.05 -5.19
CA ASP A 32 -2.44 8.32 -5.45
C ASP A 32 -1.26 8.55 -4.48
N GLN A 33 -1.48 8.34 -3.18
CA GLN A 33 -0.41 8.39 -2.18
C GLN A 33 0.70 7.37 -2.46
N LEU A 34 0.33 6.14 -2.87
CA LEU A 34 1.30 5.13 -3.27
C LEU A 34 2.12 5.59 -4.48
N LYS A 35 1.45 6.18 -5.48
CA LYS A 35 2.09 6.75 -6.68
C LYS A 35 3.13 7.81 -6.29
N GLU A 36 2.77 8.77 -5.45
CA GLU A 36 3.69 9.81 -4.98
C GLU A 36 4.89 9.21 -4.22
N THR A 37 4.62 8.23 -3.35
CA THR A 37 5.65 7.54 -2.56
C THR A 37 6.66 6.84 -3.47
N VAL A 38 6.21 6.07 -4.46
CA VAL A 38 7.13 5.36 -5.38
C VAL A 38 7.88 6.31 -6.30
N ILE A 39 7.23 7.39 -6.75
CA ILE A 39 7.89 8.42 -7.57
C ILE A 39 9.00 9.10 -6.79
N GLY A 40 8.74 9.47 -5.53
CA GLY A 40 9.77 10.04 -4.66
C GLY A 40 10.91 9.06 -4.39
N ALA A 41 10.57 7.79 -4.11
CA ALA A 41 11.57 6.76 -3.79
C ALA A 41 12.48 6.38 -4.96
N PHE A 42 11.95 6.34 -6.18
CA PHE A 42 12.68 5.86 -7.37
C PHE A 42 13.00 6.97 -8.39
N ARG A 43 12.61 8.22 -8.14
CA ARG A 43 12.76 9.37 -9.06
C ARG A 43 12.15 9.11 -10.44
N LEU A 44 10.97 8.49 -10.46
CA LEU A 44 10.24 8.14 -11.69
C LEU A 44 9.39 9.31 -12.22
N ASP A 45 9.10 9.30 -13.52
CA ASP A 45 8.18 10.24 -14.15
C ASP A 45 6.70 9.90 -13.85
N GLN A 46 5.95 10.90 -13.38
CA GLN A 46 4.51 10.82 -13.04
C GLN A 46 3.60 10.27 -14.15
N ASN A 47 3.93 10.53 -15.42
CA ASN A 47 3.07 10.22 -16.58
C ASN A 47 3.23 8.80 -17.11
N LYS A 48 4.16 8.00 -16.57
CA LYS A 48 4.48 6.66 -17.10
C LYS A 48 3.98 5.52 -16.23
N LEU A 49 3.37 5.83 -15.10
CA LEU A 49 2.99 4.88 -14.07
C LEU A 49 1.53 4.44 -14.23
N GLU A 50 1.33 3.23 -14.72
CA GLU A 50 0.03 2.55 -14.73
C GLU A 50 -0.33 2.04 -13.32
N LYS A 51 -1.61 1.73 -13.08
CA LYS A 51 -2.06 1.23 -11.76
C LYS A 51 -1.36 -0.05 -11.33
N ALA A 52 -1.03 -0.94 -12.27
CA ALA A 52 -0.31 -2.17 -12.00
C ALA A 52 1.15 -1.90 -11.59
N ASP A 53 1.82 -0.98 -12.28
CA ASP A 53 3.20 -0.58 -12.00
C ASP A 53 3.31 0.09 -10.61
N ILE A 54 2.37 0.98 -10.26
CA ILE A 54 2.30 1.60 -8.92
C ILE A 54 2.25 0.52 -7.82
N LEU A 55 1.42 -0.51 -7.99
CA LEU A 55 1.31 -1.60 -7.02
C LEU A 55 2.58 -2.43 -6.96
N GLU A 56 3.15 -2.81 -8.10
CA GLU A 56 4.38 -3.60 -8.18
C GLU A 56 5.59 -2.87 -7.56
N MET A 57 5.80 -1.61 -7.95
CA MET A 57 6.88 -0.78 -7.42
C MET A 57 6.74 -0.52 -5.93
N THR A 58 5.50 -0.36 -5.44
CA THR A 58 5.24 -0.25 -3.99
C THR A 58 5.69 -1.52 -3.27
N VAL A 59 5.32 -2.70 -3.76
CA VAL A 59 5.72 -3.98 -3.15
C VAL A 59 7.25 -4.14 -3.17
N LYS A 60 7.90 -3.76 -4.28
CA LYS A 60 9.36 -3.78 -4.39
C LYS A 60 10.02 -2.84 -3.38
N HIS A 61 9.50 -1.62 -3.22
CA HIS A 61 9.98 -0.65 -2.24
C HIS A 61 9.88 -1.19 -0.80
N LEU A 62 8.72 -1.74 -0.44
CA LEU A 62 8.50 -2.34 0.88
C LEU A 62 9.46 -3.51 1.14
N ARG A 63 9.67 -4.40 0.16
CA ARG A 63 10.64 -5.49 0.29
C ARG A 63 12.07 -4.97 0.46
N ASN A 64 12.45 -3.92 -0.26
CA ASN A 64 13.76 -3.29 -0.11
C ASN A 64 13.97 -2.76 1.32
N ILE A 65 12.98 -2.04 1.86
CA ILE A 65 13.01 -1.52 3.25
C ILE A 65 13.19 -2.67 4.25
N GLN A 66 12.42 -3.75 4.11
CA GLN A 66 12.48 -4.89 5.03
C GLN A 66 13.84 -5.62 4.97
N ASN A 67 14.45 -5.73 3.80
CA ASN A 67 15.78 -6.36 3.66
C ASN A 67 16.92 -5.48 4.17
N SER A 68 16.77 -4.14 4.13
CA SER A 68 17.76 -3.21 4.69
C SER A 68 17.66 -3.03 6.22
N GLY A 69 16.60 -3.52 6.86
CA GLY A 69 16.28 -3.25 8.26
C GLY A 69 16.99 -4.12 9.31
N PHE A 70 17.73 -5.15 8.89
CA PHE A 70 18.49 -6.00 9.80
C PHE A 70 19.87 -6.29 9.21
N PRO A 71 20.96 -5.67 9.69
CA PRO A 71 22.27 -6.27 9.47
C PRO A 71 22.22 -7.69 10.06
N PRO A 72 22.70 -8.72 9.34
CA PRO A 72 22.85 -10.04 9.96
C PRO A 72 23.69 -9.83 11.21
N ALA A 73 23.15 -10.21 12.38
CA ALA A 73 23.80 -10.04 13.67
C ALA A 73 25.24 -10.51 13.53
N GLN A 74 26.20 -9.57 13.49
CA GLN A 74 27.60 -9.91 13.38
C GLN A 74 27.92 -10.76 14.62
N PRO A 75 28.43 -12.00 14.45
CA PRO A 75 28.80 -12.80 15.60
C PRO A 75 29.80 -11.98 16.43
N PRO A 76 29.66 -11.94 17.77
CA PRO A 76 30.51 -11.11 18.61
C PRO A 76 31.98 -11.45 18.35
N PRO A 77 32.89 -10.45 18.35
CA PRO A 77 34.30 -10.69 18.08
C PRO A 77 34.82 -11.72 19.08
N GLN A 78 35.26 -12.87 18.56
CA GLN A 78 35.81 -13.94 19.38
C GLN A 78 37.12 -13.45 19.99
N VAL A 79 37.07 -13.02 21.27
CA VAL A 79 38.28 -12.68 22.01
C VAL A 79 39.07 -13.98 22.26
N PRO A 80 40.34 -14.09 21.83
CA PRO A 80 41.11 -15.29 22.09
C PRO A 80 41.35 -15.40 23.60
N ALA A 81 40.81 -16.46 24.19
CA ALA A 81 40.97 -16.76 25.61
C ALA A 81 42.47 -16.92 25.91
N GLN A 82 43.05 -15.93 26.60
CA GLN A 82 44.41 -16.03 27.12
C GLN A 82 44.41 -17.08 28.24
N VAL A 83 44.92 -18.26 27.90
CA VAL A 83 45.22 -19.35 28.83
C VAL A 83 46.23 -18.84 29.85
N HIS A 84 45.73 -18.53 31.04
CA HIS A 84 46.60 -18.24 32.18
C HIS A 84 46.98 -19.57 32.84
N ARG A 85 48.29 -19.81 32.80
CA ARG A 85 49.04 -20.93 33.37
C ARG A 85 49.15 -20.81 34.88
#